data_AF-A0A2M7TRF4-F1
#
_entry.id   AF-A0A2M7TRF4-F1
#
_cell.length_a   1.000
_cell.length_b   1.000
_cell.length_c   1.000
_cell.angle_alpha   90.00
_cell.angle_beta   90.00
_cell.angle_gamma   90.00
#
_symmetry.space_group_name_H-M   'P 1'
#
loop_
_entity.id
_entity.type
_entity.pdbx_description
1 polymer ?
#
loop_
_entity_poly.entity_id
_entity_poly.type
_entity_poly.pdbx_seq_one_letter_code
_entity_poly.pdbx_strand_id
1 'polypeptide(L)'
;VFIFAFSLPIFLFYLYFVIQKAGPQFLFAALLQNFGYLGSWATGTHSASASSGGIIWRLVLMFLLWVFLFVLFKKKLLDKKLFFLSAWFMATLFGVLLSGRPYPHYLIQLLPPLLLLLFSFRRNFYLSLFIFILLGVSIVKYKFYFYRTFPYYLNFAKYIFKIESLFQYRQYFGANVNDVYQLSNTIKSKTAPGSFIFVWGDEPYLYPLASRLPSTKYVVAYHVLDFNGYDLVMSELTAKFPQAIIYNSSMNRPFPKLDLFLKDYYFLEDQIGPYYLFLPRQ
;
A
#
# COMPACT_ATOMS: atom_id res chain seq x y z
N VAL A 1 -14.98 -0.09 27.17
CA VAL A 1 -15.38 -0.83 25.95
C VAL A 1 -14.52 -0.45 24.73
N PHE A 2 -14.57 0.77 24.20
CA PHE A 2 -13.83 1.13 22.97
C PHE A 2 -12.30 0.99 23.05
N ILE A 3 -11.67 1.47 24.13
CA ILE A 3 -10.22 1.31 24.34
C ILE A 3 -9.82 -0.17 24.38
N PHE A 4 -10.64 -0.99 25.05
CA PHE A 4 -10.42 -2.42 25.15
C PHE A 4 -10.59 -3.12 23.79
N ALA A 5 -11.65 -2.79 23.05
CA ALA A 5 -11.91 -3.33 21.71
C ALA A 5 -10.80 -2.98 20.70
N PHE A 6 -10.19 -1.79 20.83
CA PHE A 6 -9.06 -1.38 20.01
C PHE A 6 -7.74 -2.05 20.42
N SER A 7 -7.47 -2.12 21.73
CA SER A 7 -6.15 -2.53 22.23
C SER A 7 -5.99 -4.05 22.29
N LEU A 8 -7.07 -4.80 22.53
CA LEU A 8 -7.01 -6.25 22.69
C LEU A 8 -6.45 -6.96 21.45
N PRO A 9 -6.92 -6.71 20.21
CA PRO A 9 -6.36 -7.37 19.04
C PRO A 9 -4.86 -7.06 18.85
N ILE A 10 -4.46 -5.81 19.02
CA ILE A 10 -3.06 -5.37 18.91
C ILE A 10 -2.19 -6.13 19.92
N PHE A 11 -2.66 -6.25 21.16
CA PHE A 11 -1.97 -6.99 22.21
C PHE A 11 -1.86 -8.48 21.90
N LEU A 12 -2.93 -9.12 21.41
CA LEU A 12 -2.90 -10.53 21.02
C LEU A 12 -1.92 -10.79 19.86
N PHE A 13 -1.89 -9.92 18.85
CA PHE A 13 -0.89 -10.03 17.78
C PHE A 13 0.53 -9.80 18.29
N TYR A 14 0.73 -8.83 19.17
CA TYR A 14 2.03 -8.62 19.80
C TYR A 14 2.52 -9.87 20.53
N LEU A 15 1.68 -10.51 21.34
CA LEU A 15 2.01 -11.77 22.02
C LEU A 15 2.40 -12.87 21.02
N TYR A 16 1.63 -13.02 19.94
CA TYR A 16 1.96 -13.97 18.88
C TYR A 16 3.36 -13.70 18.29
N PHE A 17 3.68 -12.46 17.94
CA PHE A 17 5.00 -12.14 17.36
C PHE A 17 6.14 -12.24 18.37
N VAL A 18 5.90 -12.01 19.67
CA VAL A 18 6.87 -12.30 20.73
C VAL A 18 7.19 -13.80 20.79
N ILE A 19 6.16 -14.66 20.71
CA ILE A 19 6.34 -16.13 20.65
C ILE A 19 7.15 -16.53 19.41
N GLN A 20 6.97 -15.84 18.28
CA GLN A 20 7.74 -16.06 17.04
C GLN A 20 9.12 -15.38 17.04
N LYS A 21 9.60 -14.84 18.18
CA LYS A 21 10.87 -14.10 18.30
C LYS A 21 10.96 -12.88 17.36
N ALA A 22 9.83 -12.31 17.00
CA ALA A 22 9.69 -11.18 16.06
C ALA A 22 8.98 -9.97 16.71
N GLY A 23 8.90 -9.91 18.05
CA GLY A 23 8.23 -8.85 18.80
C GLY A 23 8.72 -7.43 18.48
N PRO A 24 10.05 -7.16 18.51
CA PRO A 24 10.58 -5.84 18.15
C PRO A 24 10.25 -5.43 16.70
N GLN A 25 10.35 -6.37 15.76
CA GLN A 25 10.04 -6.15 14.34
C GLN A 25 8.55 -5.84 14.16
N PHE A 26 7.67 -6.53 14.90
CA PHE A 26 6.24 -6.23 14.90
C PHE A 26 5.97 -4.82 15.43
N LEU A 27 6.53 -4.43 16.59
CA LEU A 27 6.30 -3.09 17.13
C LEU A 27 6.80 -2.00 16.18
N PHE A 28 7.98 -2.21 15.58
CA PHE A 28 8.52 -1.29 14.59
C PHE A 28 7.61 -1.17 13.38
N ALA A 29 7.25 -2.29 12.75
CA ALA A 29 6.43 -2.31 11.53
C ALA A 29 4.99 -1.82 11.77
N ALA A 30 4.36 -2.26 12.87
CA ALA A 30 2.96 -1.96 13.16
C ALA A 30 2.74 -0.54 13.67
N LEU A 31 3.70 0.05 14.40
CA LEU A 31 3.52 1.34 15.08
C LEU A 31 4.49 2.41 14.58
N LEU A 32 5.79 2.13 14.56
CA LEU A 32 6.82 3.17 14.37
C LEU A 32 7.06 3.52 12.91
N GLN A 33 7.09 2.53 12.02
CA GLN A 33 7.36 2.71 10.59
C GLN A 33 6.33 3.64 9.92
N ASN A 34 5.09 3.64 10.43
CA ASN A 34 4.03 4.50 9.90
C ASN A 34 4.40 5.98 9.96
N PHE A 35 5.13 6.45 10.97
CA PHE A 35 5.48 7.86 11.08
C PHE A 35 6.38 8.34 9.94
N GLY A 36 7.43 7.59 9.62
CA GLY A 36 8.30 7.88 8.46
C GLY A 36 7.57 7.71 7.13
N TYR A 37 6.73 6.67 7.01
CA TYR A 37 5.92 6.42 5.80
C TYR A 37 4.88 7.52 5.51
N LEU A 38 4.24 8.07 6.55
CA LEU A 38 3.28 9.15 6.42
C LEU A 38 3.95 10.47 6.02
N GLY A 39 5.18 10.71 6.49
CA GLY A 39 5.98 11.89 6.13
C GLY A 39 6.60 11.82 4.73
N SER A 40 6.84 10.62 4.20
CA SER A 40 7.59 10.46 2.94
C SER A 40 6.90 11.04 1.71
N TRP A 41 5.56 11.13 1.72
CA TRP A 41 4.83 11.77 0.64
C TRP A 41 5.09 13.28 0.52
N ALA A 42 5.24 13.95 1.66
CA ALA A 42 5.48 15.39 1.70
C ALA A 42 6.98 15.74 1.57
N THR A 43 7.86 14.85 2.05
CA THR A 43 9.30 15.12 2.17
C THR A 43 10.17 14.37 1.16
N GLY A 44 9.60 13.40 0.43
CA GLY A 44 10.34 12.54 -0.49
C GLY A 44 11.24 11.50 0.17
N THR A 45 11.26 11.40 1.51
CA THR A 45 12.15 10.47 2.24
C THR A 45 11.45 9.78 3.41
N HIS A 46 11.81 8.52 3.67
CA HIS A 46 11.28 7.73 4.79
C HIS A 46 11.94 8.06 6.14
N SER A 47 13.04 8.82 6.13
CA SER A 47 13.78 9.31 7.31
C SER A 47 13.16 10.57 7.93
N ALA A 48 12.12 11.12 7.32
CA ALA A 48 11.51 12.36 7.78
C ALA A 48 10.72 12.15 9.08
N SER A 49 10.83 13.13 10.00
CA SER A 49 10.10 13.11 11.27
C SER A 49 8.60 13.22 11.04
N ALA A 50 7.79 12.63 11.93
CA ALA A 50 6.32 12.71 11.86
C ALA A 50 5.80 14.15 11.69
N SER A 51 6.47 15.12 12.29
CA SER A 51 6.14 16.55 12.23
C SER A 51 6.24 17.15 10.82
N SER A 52 7.08 16.61 9.96
CA SER A 52 7.36 17.18 8.63
C SER A 52 6.18 17.07 7.65
N GLY A 53 5.27 16.10 7.84
CA GLY A 53 4.13 15.87 6.95
C GLY A 53 2.87 16.70 7.25
N GLY A 54 2.90 17.59 8.24
CA GLY A 54 1.74 18.38 8.67
C GLY A 54 0.70 17.60 9.50
N ILE A 55 1.04 16.38 9.96
CA ILE A 55 0.15 15.54 10.77
C ILE A 55 -0.25 16.20 12.08
N ILE A 56 0.68 16.92 12.72
CA ILE A 56 0.46 17.62 13.99
C ILE A 56 -0.62 18.69 13.80
N TRP A 57 -0.56 19.48 12.73
CA TRP A 57 -1.56 20.50 12.44
C TRP A 57 -2.94 19.91 12.16
N ARG A 58 -3.00 18.78 11.44
CA ARG A 58 -4.27 18.06 11.23
C ARG A 58 -4.84 17.53 12.54
N LEU A 59 -3.99 17.02 13.44
CA LEU A 59 -4.39 16.52 14.75
C LEU A 59 -4.91 17.65 15.64
N VAL A 60 -4.19 18.77 15.71
CA VAL A 60 -4.62 19.99 16.42
C VAL A 60 -5.96 20.47 15.89
N LEU A 61 -6.13 20.56 14.56
CA LEU A 61 -7.40 20.96 13.96
C LEU A 61 -8.55 20.03 14.33
N MET A 62 -8.34 18.71 14.32
CA MET A 62 -9.35 17.73 14.76
C MET A 62 -9.75 17.97 16.22
N PHE A 63 -8.78 18.18 17.12
CA PHE A 63 -9.07 18.46 18.52
C PHE A 63 -9.84 19.78 18.71
N LEU A 64 -9.47 20.84 18.00
CA LEU A 64 -10.21 22.11 18.02
C LEU A 64 -11.66 21.92 17.56
N LEU A 65 -11.89 21.14 16.50
CA LEU A 65 -13.23 20.82 16.01
C LEU A 65 -14.02 19.99 17.02
N TRP A 66 -13.40 19.05 17.72
CA TRP A 66 -14.06 18.31 18.80
C TRP A 66 -14.42 19.19 19.99
N VAL A 67 -13.53 20.08 20.42
CA VAL A 67 -13.82 21.04 21.50
C VAL A 67 -15.00 21.93 21.09
N PHE A 68 -15.00 22.43 19.85
CA PHE A 68 -16.12 23.20 19.31
C PHE A 68 -17.44 22.41 19.34
N LEU A 69 -17.44 21.17 18.84
CA LEU A 69 -18.62 20.29 18.88
C LEU A 69 -19.09 20.01 20.32
N PHE A 70 -18.16 19.85 21.26
CA PHE A 70 -18.47 19.64 22.67
C PHE A 70 -19.12 20.87 23.30
N VAL A 71 -18.64 22.07 22.97
CA VAL A 71 -19.27 23.32 23.41
C VAL A 71 -20.69 23.44 22.85
N LEU A 72 -20.91 23.14 21.57
CA LEU A 72 -22.25 23.14 20.97
C LEU A 72 -23.19 22.13 21.65
N PHE A 73 -22.68 20.95 21.97
CA PHE A 73 -23.41 19.93 22.72
C PHE A 73 -23.78 20.41 24.14
N LYS A 74 -22.85 21.03 24.86
CA LYS A 74 -23.10 21.60 26.21
C LYS A 74 -24.11 22.75 26.19
N LYS A 75 -24.10 23.55 25.13
CA LYS A 75 -25.11 24.59 24.87
C LYS A 75 -26.46 24.03 24.37
N LYS A 76 -26.62 22.70 24.30
CA LYS A 76 -27.82 21.99 23.82
C LYS A 76 -28.21 22.33 22.37
N LEU A 77 -27.27 22.85 21.57
CA LEU A 77 -27.46 23.08 20.13
C LEU A 77 -27.31 21.78 19.32
N LEU A 78 -26.66 20.78 19.90
CA LEU A 78 -26.54 19.42 19.34
C LEU A 78 -27.12 18.41 20.32
N ASP A 79 -27.86 17.44 19.79
CA ASP A 79 -28.20 16.25 20.55
C ASP A 79 -27.01 15.27 20.60
N LYS A 80 -27.12 14.25 21.46
CA LYS A 80 -26.07 13.25 21.66
C LYS A 80 -25.71 12.47 20.39
N LYS A 81 -26.70 12.18 19.52
CA LYS A 81 -26.49 11.43 18.27
C LYS A 81 -25.70 12.28 17.27
N LEU A 82 -26.13 13.52 17.04
CA LEU A 82 -25.45 14.46 16.17
C LEU A 82 -24.03 14.76 16.64
N PHE A 83 -23.85 15.02 17.94
CA PHE A 83 -22.52 15.21 18.52
C PHE A 83 -21.60 14.02 18.24
N PHE A 84 -22.08 12.79 18.50
CA PHE A 84 -21.32 11.58 18.24
C PHE A 84 -20.98 11.40 16.75
N LEU A 85 -21.96 11.55 15.86
CA LEU A 85 -21.75 11.37 14.42
C LEU A 85 -20.79 12.41 13.84
N SER A 86 -20.89 13.67 14.27
CA SER A 86 -19.95 14.72 13.84
C SER A 86 -18.55 14.50 14.39
N ALA A 87 -18.42 14.11 15.66
CA ALA A 87 -17.11 13.78 16.23
C ALA A 87 -16.47 12.59 15.50
N TRP A 88 -17.26 11.56 15.19
CA TRP A 88 -16.83 10.41 14.40
C TRP A 88 -16.41 10.82 12.98
N PHE A 89 -17.18 11.67 12.30
CA PHE A 89 -16.82 12.22 11.00
C PHE A 89 -15.47 12.97 11.05
N MET A 90 -15.24 13.80 12.06
CA MET A 90 -13.95 14.51 12.19
C MET A 90 -12.79 13.54 12.42
N ALA A 91 -13.01 12.47 13.18
CA ALA A 91 -12.02 11.42 13.40
C ALA A 91 -11.66 10.69 12.09
N THR A 92 -12.67 10.32 11.29
CA THR A 92 -12.45 9.62 10.02
C THR A 92 -11.86 10.55 8.97
N LEU A 93 -12.25 11.83 8.94
CA LEU A 93 -11.63 12.84 8.08
C LEU A 93 -10.16 13.05 8.43
N PHE A 94 -9.81 13.09 9.72
CA PHE A 94 -8.41 13.08 10.14
C PHE A 94 -7.68 11.84 9.62
N GLY A 95 -8.27 10.64 9.75
CA GLY A 95 -7.72 9.40 9.22
C GLY A 95 -7.49 9.41 7.70
N VAL A 96 -8.46 9.92 6.93
CA VAL A 96 -8.34 10.09 5.47
C VAL A 96 -7.21 11.03 5.09
N LEU A 97 -7.06 12.13 5.84
CA LEU A 97 -6.07 13.16 5.56
C LEU A 97 -4.71 12.88 6.21
N LEU A 98 -4.57 11.79 6.96
CA LEU A 98 -3.43 11.51 7.84
C LEU A 98 -2.09 11.64 7.12
N SER A 99 -1.97 10.99 5.94
CA SER A 99 -0.77 10.99 5.11
C SER A 99 -0.72 12.13 4.08
N GLY A 100 -1.81 12.88 3.92
CA GLY A 100 -1.97 13.85 2.85
C GLY A 100 -1.97 13.26 1.43
N ARG A 101 -2.06 11.94 1.28
CA ARG A 101 -2.05 11.27 -0.03
C ARG A 101 -3.46 11.33 -0.65
N PRO A 102 -3.58 11.67 -1.94
CA PRO A 102 -4.86 11.85 -2.61
C PRO A 102 -5.57 10.53 -2.99
N TYR A 103 -5.41 9.46 -2.22
CA TYR A 103 -5.92 8.15 -2.61
C TYR A 103 -7.43 8.03 -2.38
N PRO A 104 -8.26 7.90 -3.44
CA PRO A 104 -9.72 7.89 -3.29
C PRO A 104 -10.24 6.79 -2.37
N HIS A 105 -9.56 5.64 -2.28
CA HIS A 105 -9.99 4.56 -1.39
C HIS A 105 -9.91 4.93 0.10
N TYR A 106 -9.14 5.95 0.49
CA TYR A 106 -9.18 6.46 1.87
C TYR A 106 -10.54 7.05 2.23
N LEU A 107 -11.24 7.66 1.27
CA LEU A 107 -12.55 8.26 1.48
C LEU A 107 -13.63 7.25 1.94
N ILE A 108 -13.40 5.95 1.76
CA ILE A 108 -14.30 4.89 2.25
C ILE A 108 -14.53 5.01 3.77
N GLN A 109 -13.51 5.45 4.53
CA GLN A 109 -13.61 5.65 5.99
C GLN A 109 -14.65 6.71 6.38
N LEU A 110 -14.94 7.67 5.49
CA LEU A 110 -15.93 8.72 5.73
C LEU A 110 -17.36 8.25 5.53
N LEU A 111 -17.57 7.20 4.72
CA LEU A 111 -18.91 6.80 4.28
C LEU A 111 -19.86 6.51 5.45
N PRO A 112 -19.48 5.73 6.49
CA PRO A 112 -20.42 5.42 7.56
C PRO A 112 -20.93 6.66 8.31
N PRO A 113 -20.09 7.56 8.88
CA PRO A 113 -20.60 8.75 9.55
C PRO A 113 -21.27 9.74 8.58
N LEU A 114 -20.77 9.87 7.35
CA LEU A 114 -21.35 10.79 6.36
C LEU A 114 -22.78 10.40 5.96
N LEU A 115 -23.03 9.11 5.71
CA LEU A 115 -24.37 8.62 5.38
C LEU A 115 -25.36 8.83 6.54
N LEU A 116 -24.93 8.60 7.78
CA LEU A 116 -25.78 8.83 8.95
C LEU A 116 -26.06 10.32 9.21
N LEU A 117 -25.08 11.18 8.92
CA LEU A 117 -25.26 12.63 8.98
C LEU A 117 -26.19 13.15 7.88
N LEU A 118 -26.20 12.55 6.69
CA LEU A 118 -27.15 12.85 5.61
C LEU A 118 -28.60 12.61 6.05
N PHE A 119 -28.88 11.50 6.73
CA PHE A 119 -30.22 11.24 7.27
C PHE A 119 -30.63 12.23 8.36
N SER A 120 -29.66 12.89 9.01
CA SER A 120 -29.89 13.89 10.05
C SER A 120 -29.91 15.34 9.53
N PHE A 121 -29.79 15.53 8.20
CA PHE A 121 -29.59 16.83 7.55
C PHE A 121 -30.69 17.86 7.88
N ARG A 122 -31.96 17.44 7.88
CA ARG A 122 -33.10 18.32 8.17
C ARG A 122 -33.11 18.88 9.59
N ARG A 123 -32.47 18.19 10.53
CA ARG A 123 -32.46 18.60 11.94
C ARG A 123 -31.44 19.70 12.23
N ASN A 124 -30.32 19.72 11.50
CA ASN A 124 -29.26 20.71 11.73
C ASN A 124 -28.55 21.06 10.42
N PHE A 125 -29.27 21.82 9.58
CA PHE A 125 -28.85 22.20 8.24
C PHE A 125 -27.45 22.83 8.21
N TYR A 126 -27.17 23.78 9.11
CA TYR A 126 -25.89 24.51 9.13
C TYR A 126 -24.70 23.61 9.44
N LEU A 127 -24.83 22.71 10.42
CA LEU A 127 -23.76 21.76 10.74
C LEU A 127 -23.51 20.79 9.58
N SER A 128 -24.58 20.27 8.99
CA SER A 128 -24.46 19.39 7.83
C SER A 128 -23.81 20.10 6.65
N LEU A 129 -24.24 21.32 6.33
CA LEU A 129 -23.64 22.15 5.28
C LEU A 129 -22.15 22.40 5.54
N PHE A 130 -21.79 22.76 6.78
CA PHE A 130 -20.38 22.92 7.18
C PHE A 130 -19.57 21.64 6.93
N ILE A 131 -20.11 20.47 7.30
CA ILE A 131 -19.45 19.17 7.07
C ILE A 131 -19.24 18.91 5.58
N PHE A 132 -20.24 19.19 4.72
CA PHE A 132 -20.09 19.04 3.27
C PHE A 132 -19.08 20.00 2.66
N ILE A 133 -19.08 21.26 3.10
CA ILE A 133 -18.08 22.25 2.67
C ILE A 133 -16.69 21.80 3.09
N LEU A 134 -16.52 21.37 4.35
CA LEU A 134 -15.24 20.87 4.85
C LEU A 134 -14.74 19.67 4.05
N LEU A 135 -15.63 18.73 3.71
CA LEU A 135 -15.31 17.60 2.85
C LEU A 135 -14.89 18.05 1.45
N GLY A 136 -15.67 18.93 0.80
CA GLY A 136 -15.37 19.45 -0.53
C GLY A 136 -14.03 20.19 -0.58
N VAL A 137 -13.79 21.08 0.40
CA VAL A 137 -12.50 21.78 0.56
C VAL A 137 -11.36 20.78 0.75
N SER A 138 -11.56 19.72 1.53
CA SER A 138 -10.54 18.69 1.75
C SER A 138 -10.21 17.93 0.47
N ILE A 139 -11.22 17.53 -0.31
CA ILE A 139 -11.03 16.85 -1.60
C ILE A 139 -10.23 17.72 -2.58
N VAL A 140 -10.58 19.00 -2.69
CA VAL A 140 -9.89 19.95 -3.58
C VAL A 140 -8.48 20.26 -3.10
N LYS A 141 -8.31 20.60 -1.81
CA LYS A 141 -7.02 20.97 -1.22
C LYS A 141 -5.98 19.86 -1.34
N TYR A 142 -6.40 18.61 -1.09
CA TYR A 142 -5.51 17.45 -1.16
C TYR A 142 -5.46 16.82 -2.54
N LYS A 143 -6.18 17.35 -3.54
CA LYS A 143 -6.17 16.88 -4.93
C LYS A 143 -6.53 15.41 -5.09
N PHE A 144 -7.56 14.94 -4.36
CA PHE A 144 -8.04 13.58 -4.50
C PHE A 144 -8.40 13.28 -5.96
N TYR A 145 -7.82 12.21 -6.50
CA TYR A 145 -8.17 11.71 -7.82
C TYR A 145 -9.22 10.61 -7.70
N PHE A 146 -9.81 10.17 -8.81
CA PHE A 146 -10.80 9.09 -8.85
C PHE A 146 -10.42 8.04 -9.88
N TYR A 147 -10.66 6.77 -9.56
CA TYR A 147 -10.41 5.67 -10.47
C TYR A 147 -11.44 5.66 -11.60
N ARG A 148 -11.01 5.28 -12.81
CA ARG A 148 -11.90 5.04 -13.95
C ARG A 148 -12.59 3.69 -13.80
N THR A 149 -13.57 3.61 -12.91
CA THR A 149 -14.28 2.35 -12.55
C THR A 149 -15.09 1.78 -13.71
N PHE A 150 -15.78 2.61 -14.49
CA PHE A 150 -16.60 2.12 -15.60
C PHE A 150 -15.76 1.45 -16.70
N PRO A 151 -14.69 2.06 -17.24
CA PRO A 151 -13.80 1.39 -18.19
C PRO A 151 -13.20 0.08 -17.67
N TYR A 152 -12.93 -0.03 -16.36
CA TYR A 152 -12.42 -1.25 -15.75
C TYR A 152 -13.42 -2.41 -15.90
N TYR A 153 -14.70 -2.19 -15.54
CA TYR A 153 -15.73 -3.22 -15.68
C TYR A 153 -16.10 -3.48 -17.15
N LEU A 154 -16.05 -2.46 -18.00
CA LEU A 154 -16.26 -2.62 -19.44
C LEU A 154 -15.20 -3.52 -20.08
N ASN A 155 -13.92 -3.35 -19.73
CA ASN A 155 -12.84 -4.22 -20.17
C ASN A 155 -13.09 -5.69 -19.78
N PHE A 156 -13.53 -5.93 -18.55
CA PHE A 156 -13.90 -7.26 -18.09
C PHE A 156 -15.10 -7.85 -18.85
N ALA A 157 -16.15 -7.05 -19.08
CA ALA A 157 -17.32 -7.50 -19.83
C ALA A 157 -16.95 -7.91 -21.26
N LYS A 158 -16.16 -7.08 -21.97
CA LYS A 158 -15.68 -7.40 -23.32
C LYS A 158 -14.91 -8.71 -23.39
N TYR A 159 -14.08 -9.01 -22.39
CA TYR A 159 -13.36 -10.27 -22.31
C TYR A 159 -14.30 -11.47 -22.11
N ILE A 160 -15.22 -11.40 -21.14
CA ILE A 160 -16.16 -12.51 -20.85
C ILE A 160 -17.11 -12.77 -22.02
N PHE A 161 -17.55 -11.72 -22.72
CA PHE A 161 -18.36 -11.84 -23.94
C PHE A 161 -17.54 -12.17 -25.20
N LYS A 162 -16.23 -12.46 -25.07
CA LYS A 162 -15.31 -12.81 -26.16
C LYS A 162 -15.20 -11.75 -27.27
N ILE A 163 -15.56 -10.51 -26.96
CA ILE A 163 -15.37 -9.35 -27.84
C ILE A 163 -13.87 -9.02 -27.95
N GLU A 164 -13.15 -9.19 -26.84
CA GLU A 164 -11.70 -9.02 -26.77
C GLU A 164 -11.02 -10.31 -26.32
N SER A 165 -9.82 -10.55 -26.87
CA SER A 165 -8.97 -11.68 -26.48
C SER A 165 -8.39 -11.50 -25.06
N LEU A 166 -7.90 -12.59 -24.47
CA LEU A 166 -7.18 -12.54 -23.19
C LEU A 166 -5.96 -11.60 -23.25
N PHE A 167 -5.28 -11.54 -24.40
CA PHE A 167 -4.14 -10.64 -24.62
C PHE A 167 -4.57 -9.17 -24.52
N GLN A 168 -5.64 -8.77 -25.22
CA GLN A 168 -6.19 -7.41 -25.19
C GLN A 168 -6.69 -7.04 -23.79
N TYR A 169 -7.42 -7.95 -23.15
CA TYR A 169 -7.91 -7.77 -21.78
C TYR A 169 -6.78 -7.47 -20.79
N ARG A 170 -5.67 -8.21 -20.89
CA ARG A 170 -4.48 -8.02 -20.04
C ARG A 170 -3.76 -6.72 -20.35
N GLN A 171 -3.63 -6.38 -21.63
CA GLN A 171 -2.95 -5.17 -22.09
C GLN A 171 -3.60 -3.88 -21.56
N TYR A 172 -4.91 -3.89 -21.30
CA TYR A 172 -5.62 -2.78 -20.64
C TYR A 172 -5.00 -2.37 -19.29
N PHE A 173 -4.48 -3.33 -18.52
CA PHE A 173 -3.91 -3.07 -17.19
C PHE A 173 -2.46 -2.57 -17.24
N GLY A 174 -1.79 -2.70 -18.39
CA GLY A 174 -0.43 -2.25 -18.59
C GLY A 174 0.25 -2.95 -19.75
N ALA A 175 1.20 -2.26 -20.39
CA ALA A 175 1.92 -2.77 -21.56
C ALA A 175 2.63 -4.12 -21.28
N ASN A 176 3.23 -4.25 -20.09
CA ASN A 176 4.07 -5.39 -19.74
C ASN A 176 3.29 -6.54 -19.08
N VAL A 177 1.96 -6.45 -18.96
CA VAL A 177 1.17 -7.48 -18.25
C VAL A 177 1.26 -8.81 -18.98
N ASN A 178 1.20 -8.80 -20.32
CA ASN A 178 1.35 -10.03 -21.10
C ASN A 178 2.77 -10.63 -20.94
N ASP A 179 3.80 -9.78 -20.96
CA ASP A 179 5.20 -10.18 -20.73
C ASP A 179 5.38 -10.86 -19.37
N VAL A 180 4.76 -10.32 -18.33
CA VAL A 180 4.77 -10.92 -16.98
C VAL A 180 4.19 -12.33 -16.96
N TYR A 181 3.07 -12.55 -17.66
CA TYR A 181 2.46 -13.88 -17.74
C TYR A 181 3.34 -14.85 -18.54
N GLN A 182 3.92 -14.38 -19.66
CA GLN A 182 4.84 -15.18 -20.46
C GLN A 182 6.08 -15.56 -19.64
N LEU A 183 6.72 -14.59 -18.99
CA LEU A 183 7.87 -14.79 -18.11
C LEU A 183 7.55 -15.76 -16.96
N SER A 184 6.40 -15.62 -16.33
CA SER A 184 5.97 -16.53 -15.26
C SER A 184 5.84 -17.97 -15.74
N ASN A 185 5.36 -18.19 -16.97
CA ASN A 185 5.28 -19.51 -17.58
C ASN A 185 6.66 -20.05 -17.95
N THR A 186 7.57 -19.23 -18.46
CA THR A 186 8.97 -19.60 -18.74
C THR A 186 9.69 -19.99 -17.45
N ILE A 187 9.55 -19.23 -16.37
CA ILE A 187 10.12 -19.59 -15.06
C ILE A 187 9.55 -20.94 -14.62
N LYS A 188 8.24 -21.15 -14.74
CA LYS A 188 7.59 -22.42 -14.37
C LYS A 188 8.17 -23.64 -15.07
N SER A 189 8.45 -23.53 -16.37
CA SER A 189 8.99 -24.63 -17.17
C SER A 189 10.48 -24.88 -16.95
N LYS A 190 11.22 -23.86 -16.48
CA LYS A 190 12.69 -23.91 -16.32
C LYS A 190 13.17 -24.15 -14.89
N THR A 191 12.27 -24.17 -13.91
CA THR A 191 12.61 -24.32 -12.49
C THR A 191 11.71 -25.35 -11.81
N ALA A 192 12.13 -25.92 -10.69
CA ALA A 192 11.34 -26.90 -9.95
C ALA A 192 10.18 -26.25 -9.17
N PRO A 193 9.01 -26.92 -9.01
CA PRO A 193 7.93 -26.45 -8.15
C PRO A 193 8.41 -26.13 -6.72
N GLY A 194 7.98 -25.00 -6.16
CA GLY A 194 8.37 -24.58 -4.81
C GLY A 194 9.83 -24.14 -4.65
N SER A 195 10.63 -24.12 -5.73
CA SER A 195 12.00 -23.59 -5.68
C SER A 195 12.02 -22.09 -5.41
N PHE A 196 13.19 -21.62 -4.98
CA PHE A 196 13.45 -20.21 -4.74
C PHE A 196 13.85 -19.48 -6.03
N ILE A 197 13.29 -18.30 -6.24
CA ILE A 197 13.72 -17.35 -7.26
C ILE A 197 13.99 -16.00 -6.60
N PHE A 198 14.64 -15.09 -7.33
CA PHE A 198 14.82 -13.72 -6.90
C PHE A 198 14.44 -12.75 -8.02
N VAL A 199 13.70 -11.71 -7.67
CA VAL A 199 13.26 -10.67 -8.61
C VAL A 199 13.88 -9.35 -8.19
N TRP A 200 14.84 -8.86 -8.96
CA TRP A 200 15.31 -7.48 -8.91
C TRP A 200 14.37 -6.61 -9.75
N GLY A 201 13.24 -6.26 -9.14
CA GLY A 201 12.07 -5.68 -9.79
C GLY A 201 11.04 -5.19 -8.78
N ASP A 202 10.03 -4.46 -9.25
CA ASP A 202 8.85 -4.09 -8.46
C ASP A 202 7.64 -5.00 -8.78
N GLU A 203 7.93 -6.22 -9.22
CA GLU A 203 6.96 -7.22 -9.70
C GLU A 203 6.81 -8.43 -8.74
N PRO A 204 6.30 -8.22 -7.50
CA PRO A 204 6.18 -9.30 -6.52
C PRO A 204 5.15 -10.37 -6.94
N TYR A 205 4.28 -10.05 -7.90
CA TYR A 205 3.31 -10.99 -8.45
C TYR A 205 3.95 -12.11 -9.31
N LEU A 206 5.22 -11.98 -9.71
CA LEU A 206 5.94 -13.07 -10.40
C LEU A 206 6.07 -14.31 -9.52
N TYR A 207 6.26 -14.17 -8.20
CA TYR A 207 6.34 -15.30 -7.27
C TYR A 207 5.08 -16.18 -7.30
N PRO A 208 3.86 -15.65 -7.04
CA PRO A 208 2.65 -16.48 -7.11
C PRO A 208 2.32 -16.92 -8.55
N LEU A 209 2.52 -16.06 -9.56
CA LEU A 209 2.23 -16.42 -10.95
C LEU A 209 3.14 -17.54 -11.48
N ALA A 210 4.42 -17.57 -11.06
CA ALA A 210 5.35 -18.64 -11.34
C ALA A 210 5.26 -19.80 -10.32
N SER A 211 4.49 -19.63 -9.24
CA SER A 211 4.38 -20.60 -8.14
C SER A 211 5.76 -20.95 -7.56
N ARG A 212 6.53 -19.90 -7.22
CA ARG A 212 7.89 -19.96 -6.65
C ARG A 212 7.99 -19.15 -5.37
N LEU A 213 8.96 -19.52 -4.54
CA LEU A 213 9.22 -18.84 -3.28
C LEU A 213 10.27 -17.74 -3.48
N PRO A 214 10.19 -16.62 -2.72
CA PRO A 214 11.23 -15.62 -2.74
C PRO A 214 12.46 -16.09 -1.96
N SER A 215 13.65 -15.83 -2.51
CA SER A 215 14.93 -16.18 -1.86
C SER A 215 15.21 -15.31 -0.63
N THR A 216 14.61 -14.12 -0.57
CA THR A 216 14.81 -13.13 0.48
C THR A 216 13.47 -12.65 1.04
N LYS A 217 13.48 -11.99 2.20
CA LYS A 217 12.27 -11.34 2.74
C LYS A 217 11.80 -10.12 1.91
N TYR A 218 12.68 -9.57 1.07
CA TYR A 218 12.36 -8.42 0.22
C TYR A 218 11.88 -8.90 -1.15
N VAL A 219 10.57 -8.84 -1.34
CA VAL A 219 9.91 -9.31 -2.58
C VAL A 219 9.86 -8.25 -3.69
N VAL A 220 10.42 -7.07 -3.45
CA VAL A 220 10.47 -5.92 -4.37
C VAL A 220 11.74 -5.11 -4.15
N ALA A 221 12.28 -4.52 -5.22
CA ALA A 221 13.54 -3.80 -5.20
C ALA A 221 13.48 -2.56 -4.29
N TYR A 222 12.39 -1.77 -4.32
CA TYR A 222 12.32 -0.55 -3.50
C TYR A 222 12.46 -0.82 -1.99
N HIS A 223 12.03 -1.99 -1.49
CA HIS A 223 12.28 -2.35 -0.08
C HIS A 223 13.76 -2.59 0.22
N VAL A 224 14.52 -3.13 -0.73
CA VAL A 224 15.98 -3.27 -0.58
C VAL A 224 16.62 -1.88 -0.47
N LEU A 225 16.16 -0.92 -1.28
CA LEU A 225 16.64 0.46 -1.24
C LEU A 225 16.24 1.15 0.07
N ASP A 226 14.94 1.14 0.42
CA ASP A 226 14.39 1.84 1.58
C ASP A 226 14.97 1.37 2.92
N PHE A 227 15.36 0.10 3.00
CA PHE A 227 15.91 -0.50 4.22
C PHE A 227 17.42 -0.76 4.15
N ASN A 228 18.11 -0.26 3.11
CA ASN A 228 19.53 -0.54 2.86
C ASN A 228 19.85 -2.05 2.96
N GLY A 229 18.99 -2.87 2.36
CA GLY A 229 18.96 -4.32 2.51
C GLY A 229 19.96 -5.09 1.64
N TYR A 230 20.86 -4.41 0.94
CA TYR A 230 21.74 -5.01 -0.07
C TYR A 230 22.58 -6.17 0.46
N ASP A 231 23.23 -6.00 1.61
CA ASP A 231 24.08 -7.04 2.19
C ASP A 231 23.27 -8.25 2.68
N LEU A 232 22.08 -7.99 3.25
CA LEU A 232 21.16 -9.06 3.62
C LEU A 232 20.76 -9.86 2.39
N VAL A 233 20.35 -9.18 1.30
CA VAL A 233 19.96 -9.84 0.05
C VAL A 233 21.12 -10.70 -0.46
N MET A 234 22.33 -10.17 -0.57
CA MET A 234 23.47 -10.96 -1.05
C MET A 234 23.78 -12.17 -0.16
N SER A 235 23.69 -12.02 1.17
CA SER A 235 23.88 -13.13 2.11
C SER A 235 22.81 -14.21 1.94
N GLU A 236 21.55 -13.83 1.75
CA GLU A 236 20.44 -14.75 1.56
C GLU A 236 20.48 -15.41 0.17
N LEU A 237 20.89 -14.71 -0.89
CA LEU A 237 21.08 -15.29 -2.22
C LEU A 237 22.20 -16.33 -2.25
N THR A 238 23.24 -16.13 -1.44
CA THR A 238 24.35 -17.09 -1.33
C THR A 238 23.93 -18.31 -0.49
N ALA A 239 23.14 -18.11 0.58
CA ALA A 239 22.66 -19.19 1.44
C ALA A 239 21.49 -19.97 0.83
N LYS A 240 20.61 -19.31 0.09
CA LYS A 240 19.44 -19.86 -0.62
C LYS A 240 19.58 -19.55 -2.10
N PHE A 241 20.48 -20.29 -2.73
CA PHE A 241 20.83 -20.10 -4.14
C PHE A 241 19.60 -20.22 -5.06
N PRO A 242 19.15 -19.13 -5.72
CA PRO A 242 17.93 -19.16 -6.52
C PRO A 242 18.11 -19.96 -7.81
N GLN A 243 17.06 -20.68 -8.21
CA GLN A 243 17.06 -21.37 -9.52
C GLN A 243 16.84 -20.41 -10.69
N ALA A 244 16.34 -19.20 -10.43
CA ALA A 244 16.25 -18.14 -11.42
C ALA A 244 16.38 -16.77 -10.77
N ILE A 245 17.06 -15.86 -11.45
CA ILE A 245 17.08 -14.45 -11.11
C ILE A 245 16.43 -13.67 -12.25
N ILE A 246 15.46 -12.83 -11.90
CA ILE A 246 14.76 -11.96 -12.83
C ILE A 246 15.27 -10.55 -12.57
N TYR A 247 15.73 -9.87 -13.61
CA TYR A 247 16.22 -8.50 -13.52
C TYR A 247 15.38 -7.60 -14.43
N ASN A 248 14.68 -6.61 -13.86
CA ASN A 248 13.94 -5.63 -14.64
C ASN A 248 14.89 -4.50 -15.09
N SER A 249 15.25 -4.52 -16.38
CA SER A 249 16.20 -3.58 -16.99
C SER A 249 15.65 -2.17 -17.17
N SER A 250 14.32 -2.01 -17.14
CA SER A 250 13.69 -0.69 -17.21
C SER A 250 13.85 0.12 -15.91
N MET A 251 14.25 -0.53 -14.82
CA MET A 251 14.48 0.14 -13.54
C MET A 251 15.87 0.78 -13.48
N ASN A 252 15.91 2.09 -13.23
CA ASN A 252 17.16 2.81 -12.95
C ASN A 252 17.56 2.66 -11.46
N ARG A 253 17.84 1.42 -11.04
CA ARG A 253 18.24 1.09 -9.65
C ARG A 253 19.44 0.12 -9.67
N PRO A 254 20.69 0.64 -9.62
CA PRO A 254 21.87 -0.20 -9.74
C PRO A 254 22.04 -1.12 -8.52
N PHE A 255 22.51 -2.33 -8.76
CA PHE A 255 22.91 -3.27 -7.71
C PHE A 255 24.22 -3.98 -8.11
N PRO A 256 25.37 -3.28 -8.06
CA PRO A 256 26.64 -3.80 -8.61
C PRO A 256 27.07 -5.16 -8.05
N LYS A 257 26.79 -5.44 -6.77
CA LYS A 257 27.09 -6.76 -6.17
C LYS A 257 26.25 -7.89 -6.79
N LEU A 258 24.99 -7.62 -7.13
CA LEU A 258 24.14 -8.57 -7.85
C LEU A 258 24.63 -8.75 -9.29
N ASP A 259 25.07 -7.67 -9.96
CA ASP A 259 25.59 -7.75 -11.32
C ASP A 259 26.84 -8.65 -11.40
N LEU A 260 27.75 -8.51 -10.42
CA LEU A 260 28.91 -9.41 -10.27
C LEU A 260 28.49 -10.85 -9.99
N PHE A 261 27.54 -11.06 -9.08
CA PHE A 261 27.01 -12.38 -8.76
C PHE A 261 26.37 -13.06 -9.97
N LEU A 262 25.60 -12.31 -10.78
CA LEU A 262 25.03 -12.80 -12.03
C LEU A 262 26.10 -13.18 -13.03
N LYS A 263 27.14 -12.35 -13.19
CA LYS A 263 28.25 -12.63 -14.10
C LYS A 263 28.96 -13.94 -13.74
N ASP A 264 29.24 -14.15 -12.46
CA ASP A 264 30.04 -15.27 -11.97
C ASP A 264 29.24 -16.59 -11.96
N TYR A 265 27.97 -16.57 -11.55
CA TYR A 265 27.21 -17.79 -11.26
C TYR A 265 26.04 -18.07 -12.21
N TYR A 266 25.61 -17.08 -13.01
CA TYR A 266 24.44 -17.20 -13.87
C TYR A 266 24.78 -16.86 -15.33
N PHE A 267 23.93 -17.31 -16.24
CA PHE A 267 23.93 -16.86 -17.63
C PHE A 267 22.54 -16.33 -18.00
N LEU A 268 22.50 -15.40 -18.97
CA LEU A 268 21.25 -14.87 -19.50
C LEU A 268 20.59 -15.93 -20.38
N GLU A 269 19.44 -16.43 -19.96
CA GLU A 269 18.65 -17.43 -20.69
C GLU A 269 17.70 -16.78 -21.69
N ASP A 270 16.97 -15.74 -21.28
CA ASP A 270 15.92 -15.13 -22.08
C ASP A 270 15.72 -13.65 -21.73
N GLN A 271 15.14 -12.89 -22.66
CA GLN A 271 14.65 -11.54 -22.46
C GLN A 271 13.20 -11.43 -22.90
N ILE A 272 12.30 -11.17 -21.96
CA ILE A 272 10.86 -11.01 -22.22
C ILE A 272 10.48 -9.58 -21.84
N GLY A 273 10.27 -8.72 -22.85
CA GLY A 273 10.04 -7.29 -22.64
C GLY A 273 11.23 -6.65 -21.89
N PRO A 274 10.99 -5.95 -20.75
CA PRO A 274 12.05 -5.35 -19.95
C PRO A 274 12.70 -6.34 -18.96
N TYR A 275 12.35 -7.63 -18.97
CA TYR A 275 12.82 -8.58 -17.97
C TYR A 275 13.91 -9.49 -18.54
N TYR A 276 15.07 -9.50 -17.91
CA TYR A 276 16.11 -10.48 -18.14
C TYR A 276 15.94 -11.67 -17.20
N LEU A 277 15.91 -12.87 -17.76
CA LEU A 277 15.86 -14.13 -17.02
C LEU A 277 17.25 -14.77 -17.00
N PHE A 278 17.79 -14.94 -15.80
CA PHE A 278 19.07 -15.58 -15.56
C PHE A 278 18.89 -16.94 -14.91
N LEU A 279 19.61 -17.95 -15.42
CA LEU A 279 19.65 -19.30 -14.86
C LEU A 279 21.07 -19.67 -14.39
N PRO A 280 21.23 -20.55 -13.39
CA PRO A 280 22.54 -21.00 -12.91
C PRO A 280 23.39 -21.59 -14.03
N ARG A 281 24.69 -21.28 -14.04
CA ARG A 281 25.67 -22.00 -14.87
C ARG A 281 25.76 -23.46 -14.40
N GLN A 282 25.79 -24.38 -15.35
CA GLN A 282 26.07 -25.81 -15.10
C GLN A 282 27.56 -26.02 -14.85
#